data_AF-A0A9W8R006-F1
#
_entry.id   AF-A0A9W8R006-F1
#
_cell.length_a   1.000
_cell.length_b   1.000
_cell.length_c   1.000
_cell.angle_alpha   90.00
_cell.angle_beta   90.00
_cell.angle_gamma   90.00
#
_symmetry.space_group_name_H-M   'P 1'
#
loop_
_entity.id
_entity.type
_entity.pdbx_description
1 polymer ?
#
loop_
_entity_poly.entity_id
_entity_poly.type
_entity_poly.pdbx_seq_one_letter_code
_entity_poly.pdbx_strand_id
1 'polypeptide(L)'
;MLPAAFIFSLTRHYLPNGRGSRRLQLTDSTAFDSWYLLPVRVQVKTGASGPAGDGQNSTQMNPFHKLQLPDVQLDIHRSCVGIFSRVDPDSKRFIFVALDFMDGRWPGVALEPKERITEVFKRRAKAESQFGGDYCVHLVYLSSAARWWTNSLNSVNEQLIAYEQKLQIELDSDGTTPEHVLTGLSRALHSIAAHLQRYLSELKSLQAIVIELSTDYSTVHEREISAGAVGDCEQAARGYNQVLSQVEAAHGFAVELEKKTQNILALLFNRIQINSDRLLVANGQAMQAILKAMQQDASLGRKMAKESHTLAQEMKKDSVAMKTIAIVTMFFLPGATFAALLSMPFFDDEEWMGHASRFWIWAVFSVPTTAACFVFYRVWRKRALKPGYKEEDGIPLDSPTTSSNQGGRVS
;
A
#
# COMPACT_ATOMS: atom_id res chain seq x y z
N MET A 1 -43.53 -19.12 27.55
CA MET A 1 -42.80 -17.83 27.39
C MET A 1 -41.33 -18.12 27.13
N LEU A 2 -40.72 -17.43 26.16
CA LEU A 2 -39.29 -17.54 25.88
C LEU A 2 -38.48 -17.02 27.08
N PRO A 3 -37.35 -17.66 27.45
CA PRO A 3 -36.50 -17.18 28.53
C PRO A 3 -35.93 -15.77 28.22
N ALA A 4 -35.92 -14.87 29.20
CA ALA A 4 -35.24 -13.57 29.05
C ALA A 4 -33.76 -13.73 28.72
N ALA A 5 -33.11 -14.78 29.25
CA ALA A 5 -31.72 -15.13 28.95
C ALA A 5 -31.51 -15.49 27.46
N PHE A 6 -32.50 -16.12 26.82
CA PHE A 6 -32.47 -16.40 25.38
C PHE A 6 -32.63 -15.11 24.56
N ILE A 7 -33.60 -14.25 24.92
CA ILE A 7 -33.77 -12.96 24.24
C ILE A 7 -32.48 -12.13 24.37
N PHE A 8 -31.89 -12.10 25.56
CA PHE A 8 -30.63 -11.43 25.81
C PHE A 8 -29.47 -12.03 24.98
N SER A 9 -29.43 -13.35 24.78
CA SER A 9 -28.40 -13.96 23.94
C SER A 9 -28.50 -13.53 22.47
N LEU A 10 -29.71 -13.29 21.94
CA LEU A 10 -29.94 -12.77 20.59
C LEU A 10 -29.42 -11.34 20.39
N THR A 11 -29.39 -10.54 21.46
CA THR A 11 -28.96 -9.13 21.42
C THR A 11 -27.44 -8.93 21.47
N ARG A 12 -26.66 -9.98 21.78
CA ARG A 12 -25.20 -9.90 21.93
C ARG A 12 -24.49 -10.00 20.58
N HIS A 13 -24.43 -8.88 19.86
CA HIS A 13 -23.89 -8.87 18.50
C HIS A 13 -22.43 -9.32 18.39
N TYR A 14 -21.56 -8.91 19.32
CA TYR A 14 -20.11 -9.13 19.23
C TYR A 14 -19.61 -10.43 19.88
N LEU A 15 -20.37 -11.00 20.81
CA LEU A 15 -19.95 -12.21 21.52
C LEU A 15 -20.37 -13.45 20.72
N PRO A 16 -19.48 -14.43 20.51
CA PRO A 16 -19.84 -15.68 19.85
C PRO A 16 -20.68 -16.61 20.75
N ASN A 17 -20.96 -16.21 21.99
CA ASN A 17 -21.52 -17.06 23.04
C ASN A 17 -22.91 -16.58 23.46
N GLY A 18 -23.86 -17.50 23.43
CA GLY A 18 -25.26 -17.22 23.72
C GLY A 18 -26.08 -18.49 23.90
N ARG A 19 -25.65 -19.38 24.80
CA ARG A 19 -26.28 -20.68 25.06
C ARG A 19 -26.60 -20.87 26.54
N GLY A 20 -27.50 -21.80 26.83
CA GLY A 20 -27.83 -22.21 28.18
C GLY A 20 -29.00 -23.18 28.20
N SER A 21 -29.19 -23.79 29.36
CA SER A 21 -30.32 -24.67 29.64
C SER A 21 -30.94 -24.33 30.99
N ARG A 22 -32.20 -24.70 31.17
CA ARG A 22 -32.87 -24.62 32.47
C ARG A 22 -33.88 -25.76 32.63
N ARG A 23 -33.98 -26.25 33.86
CA ARG A 23 -35.06 -27.15 34.28
C ARG A 23 -36.19 -26.34 34.90
N LEU A 24 -37.42 -26.60 34.48
CA LEU A 24 -38.64 -25.99 34.98
C LEU A 24 -39.48 -27.07 35.67
N GLN A 25 -39.79 -26.86 36.94
CA GLN A 25 -40.87 -27.61 37.59
C GLN A 25 -42.18 -26.87 37.33
N LEU A 26 -43.05 -27.47 36.52
CA LEU A 26 -44.44 -27.07 36.39
C LEU A 26 -45.27 -27.78 37.46
N THR A 27 -46.50 -27.31 37.67
CA THR A 27 -47.40 -27.83 38.72
C THR A 27 -47.61 -29.35 38.61
N ASP A 28 -47.63 -29.89 37.37
CA ASP A 28 -47.90 -31.30 37.09
C ASP A 28 -46.82 -32.01 36.23
N SER A 29 -45.77 -31.30 35.78
CA SER A 29 -44.71 -31.90 34.93
C SER A 29 -43.35 -31.22 35.10
N THR A 30 -42.27 -31.91 34.71
CA THR A 30 -40.94 -31.29 34.56
C THR A 30 -40.67 -31.00 33.08
N ALA A 31 -40.37 -29.74 32.75
CA ALA A 31 -39.92 -29.35 31.41
C ALA A 31 -38.45 -28.90 31.42
N PHE A 32 -37.77 -29.14 30.32
CA PHE A 32 -36.38 -28.75 30.11
C PHE A 32 -36.31 -27.82 28.91
N ASP A 33 -35.76 -26.62 29.10
CA ASP A 33 -35.50 -25.70 28.00
C ASP A 33 -34.00 -25.67 27.72
N SER A 34 -33.64 -25.71 26.43
CA SER A 34 -32.27 -25.44 25.97
C SER A 34 -32.30 -24.42 24.85
N TRP A 35 -31.35 -23.48 24.87
CA TRP A 35 -31.20 -22.46 23.83
C TRP A 35 -29.75 -22.22 23.48
N TYR A 36 -29.51 -21.84 22.22
CA TYR A 36 -28.18 -21.48 21.73
C TYR A 36 -28.26 -20.60 20.50
N LEU A 37 -27.23 -19.78 20.31
CA LEU A 37 -27.00 -19.03 19.09
C LEU A 37 -26.00 -19.81 18.22
N LEU A 38 -26.45 -20.26 17.05
CA LEU A 38 -25.66 -21.04 16.12
C LEU A 38 -24.92 -20.10 15.15
N PRO A 39 -23.59 -19.92 15.26
CA PRO A 39 -22.84 -19.08 14.34
C PRO A 39 -22.64 -19.82 13.01
N VAL A 40 -22.91 -19.12 11.90
CA VAL A 40 -22.82 -19.69 10.56
C VAL A 40 -22.14 -18.73 9.58
N ARG A 41 -21.33 -19.31 8.68
CA ARG A 41 -20.71 -18.60 7.57
C ARG A 41 -21.19 -19.21 6.28
N VAL A 42 -21.74 -18.38 5.40
CA VAL A 42 -22.39 -18.83 4.16
C VAL A 42 -21.64 -18.23 2.98
N GLN A 43 -21.30 -19.08 2.02
CA GLN A 43 -20.75 -18.67 0.74
C GLN A 43 -21.86 -18.25 -0.22
N VAL A 44 -21.65 -17.14 -0.90
CA VAL A 44 -22.60 -16.54 -1.85
C VAL A 44 -21.83 -16.11 -3.08
N LYS A 45 -22.40 -16.29 -4.27
CA LYS A 45 -21.76 -15.82 -5.50
C LYS A 45 -21.60 -14.30 -5.49
N THR A 46 -20.41 -13.82 -5.84
CA THR A 46 -20.14 -12.39 -5.92
C THR A 46 -21.11 -11.72 -6.90
N GLY A 47 -21.76 -10.63 -6.46
CA GLY A 47 -22.74 -9.89 -7.29
C GLY A 47 -24.19 -10.35 -7.17
N ALA A 48 -24.50 -11.41 -6.41
CA ALA A 48 -25.87 -11.77 -6.05
C ALA A 48 -26.45 -10.74 -5.06
N SER A 49 -26.92 -9.60 -5.58
CA SER A 49 -27.69 -8.54 -4.93
C SER A 49 -27.35 -8.31 -3.44
N GLY A 50 -26.41 -7.41 -3.15
CA GLY A 50 -26.26 -6.69 -1.87
C GLY A 50 -26.73 -5.24 -2.07
N PRO A 51 -27.14 -4.48 -1.03
CA PRO A 51 -27.59 -3.10 -1.22
C PRO A 51 -26.49 -2.26 -1.89
N ALA A 52 -26.88 -1.50 -2.91
CA ALA A 52 -26.13 -0.37 -3.41
C ALA A 52 -26.09 0.69 -2.28
N GLY A 53 -25.05 0.61 -1.46
CA GLY A 53 -24.92 1.46 -0.28
C GLY A 53 -23.56 1.39 0.41
N ASP A 54 -22.80 0.29 0.25
CA ASP A 54 -21.42 0.19 0.75
C ASP A 54 -20.44 0.19 -0.42
N GLY A 55 -20.57 1.22 -1.25
CA GLY A 55 -19.61 1.55 -2.29
C GLY A 55 -18.42 2.28 -1.69
N GLN A 56 -17.65 1.66 -0.79
CA GLN A 56 -16.26 2.04 -0.47
C GLN A 56 -15.70 1.15 0.63
N ASN A 57 -14.82 0.22 0.22
CA ASN A 57 -13.73 -0.43 0.95
C ASN A 57 -13.72 -1.93 0.69
N SER A 58 -13.16 -2.27 -0.48
CA SER A 58 -12.60 -3.59 -0.77
C SER A 58 -11.75 -4.05 0.42
N THR A 59 -12.03 -5.25 0.94
CA THR A 59 -11.27 -5.93 2.00
C THR A 59 -11.15 -5.16 3.34
N GLN A 60 -12.29 -5.01 4.03
CA GLN A 60 -12.28 -4.57 5.43
C GLN A 60 -11.73 -5.68 6.34
N MET A 61 -11.00 -5.30 7.40
CA MET A 61 -10.52 -6.23 8.43
C MET A 61 -11.59 -6.58 9.47
N ASN A 62 -12.75 -5.93 9.41
CA ASN A 62 -13.83 -6.15 10.36
C ASN A 62 -14.59 -7.47 10.02
N PRO A 63 -14.48 -8.52 10.85
CA PRO A 63 -15.02 -9.86 10.54
C PRO A 63 -16.55 -9.96 10.59
N PHE A 64 -17.22 -8.84 10.91
CA PHE A 64 -18.66 -8.68 10.86
C PHE A 64 -19.17 -8.28 9.46
N HIS A 65 -18.28 -7.79 8.59
CA HIS A 65 -18.60 -7.55 7.18
C HIS A 65 -18.35 -8.82 6.36
N LYS A 66 -18.69 -8.77 5.07
CA LYS A 66 -18.43 -9.88 4.15
C LYS A 66 -16.95 -9.99 3.83
N LEU A 67 -16.45 -11.22 3.74
CA LEU A 67 -15.12 -11.49 3.20
C LEU A 67 -15.24 -11.72 1.70
N GLN A 68 -14.55 -10.94 0.89
CA GLN A 68 -14.55 -11.07 -0.56
C GLN A 68 -13.40 -11.96 -1.00
N LEU A 69 -13.69 -12.98 -1.82
CA LEU A 69 -12.71 -13.91 -2.37
C LEU A 69 -12.74 -13.77 -3.91
N PRO A 70 -11.99 -12.79 -4.47
CA PRO A 70 -12.12 -12.41 -5.87
C PRO A 70 -11.71 -13.50 -6.86
N ASP A 71 -10.67 -14.28 -6.56
CA ASP A 71 -10.19 -15.34 -7.46
C ASP A 71 -11.14 -16.56 -7.46
N VAL A 72 -11.93 -16.72 -6.40
CA VAL A 72 -12.96 -17.77 -6.27
C VAL A 72 -14.35 -17.26 -6.72
N GLN A 73 -14.54 -15.95 -6.88
CA GLN A 73 -15.83 -15.30 -7.20
C GLN A 73 -16.94 -15.60 -6.17
N LEU A 74 -16.55 -15.73 -4.91
CA LEU A 74 -17.45 -15.94 -3.78
C LEU A 74 -17.23 -14.88 -2.70
N ASP A 75 -18.33 -14.48 -2.07
CA ASP A 75 -18.34 -13.68 -0.86
C ASP A 75 -18.78 -14.57 0.31
N ILE A 76 -18.07 -14.52 1.44
CA ILE A 76 -18.47 -15.19 2.69
C ILE A 76 -19.18 -14.19 3.57
N HIS A 77 -20.44 -14.51 3.89
CA HIS A 77 -21.28 -13.69 4.74
C HIS A 77 -21.44 -14.31 6.13
N ARG A 78 -21.47 -13.43 7.13
CA ARG A 78 -21.87 -13.78 8.49
C ARG A 78 -23.38 -14.00 8.55
N SER A 79 -23.81 -15.02 9.28
CA SER A 79 -25.16 -15.11 9.81
C SER A 79 -25.18 -15.85 11.15
N CYS A 80 -26.34 -15.94 11.78
CA CYS A 80 -26.62 -16.77 12.93
C CYS A 80 -28.04 -17.32 12.90
N VAL A 81 -28.26 -18.43 13.60
CA VAL A 81 -29.60 -18.98 13.85
C VAL A 81 -29.81 -19.09 15.36
N GLY A 82 -30.82 -18.40 15.87
CA GLY A 82 -31.22 -18.50 17.28
C GLY A 82 -32.12 -19.70 17.48
N ILE A 83 -31.70 -20.66 18.30
CA ILE A 83 -32.46 -21.90 18.53
C ILE A 83 -32.93 -21.94 19.98
N PHE A 84 -34.21 -22.26 20.15
CA PHE A 84 -34.84 -22.57 21.43
C PHE A 84 -35.59 -23.89 21.31
N SER A 85 -35.41 -24.75 22.30
CA SER A 85 -36.07 -26.05 22.39
C SER A 85 -36.64 -26.25 23.78
N ARG A 86 -37.76 -26.96 23.86
CA ARG A 86 -38.39 -27.40 25.11
C ARG A 86 -38.80 -28.85 24.99
N VAL A 87 -38.37 -29.66 25.95
CA VAL A 87 -38.76 -31.05 26.10
C VAL A 87 -39.57 -31.18 27.39
N ASP A 88 -40.78 -31.75 27.29
CA ASP A 88 -41.57 -32.20 28.43
C ASP A 88 -41.67 -33.74 28.33
N PRO A 89 -40.84 -34.48 29.09
CA PRO A 89 -40.84 -35.94 29.06
C PRO A 89 -42.15 -36.54 29.57
N ASP A 90 -42.78 -35.93 30.58
CA ASP A 90 -44.00 -36.46 31.20
C ASP A 90 -45.18 -36.36 30.20
N SER A 91 -45.27 -35.25 29.46
CA SER A 91 -46.28 -35.03 28.41
C SER A 91 -45.86 -35.56 27.03
N LYS A 92 -44.66 -36.12 26.89
CA LYS A 92 -44.03 -36.52 25.62
C LYS A 92 -44.13 -35.44 24.54
N ARG A 93 -43.88 -34.19 24.92
CA ARG A 93 -44.01 -33.02 24.02
C ARG A 93 -42.66 -32.37 23.77
N PHE A 94 -42.33 -32.18 22.50
CA PHE A 94 -41.16 -31.41 22.05
C PHE A 94 -41.61 -30.14 21.31
N ILE A 95 -41.04 -29.00 21.68
CA ILE A 95 -41.24 -27.71 21.01
C ILE A 95 -39.87 -27.22 20.55
N PHE A 96 -39.77 -26.86 19.27
CA PHE A 96 -38.56 -26.32 18.68
C PHE A 96 -38.87 -25.02 17.93
N VAL A 97 -38.10 -23.99 18.20
CA VAL A 97 -38.21 -22.67 17.58
C VAL A 97 -36.83 -22.29 17.05
N ALA A 98 -36.74 -22.10 15.74
CA ALA A 98 -35.57 -21.53 15.09
C ALA A 98 -35.90 -20.14 14.55
N LEU A 99 -35.08 -19.17 14.93
CA LEU A 99 -35.10 -17.80 14.45
C LEU A 99 -33.89 -17.63 13.53
N ASP A 100 -34.15 -17.61 12.22
CA ASP A 100 -33.10 -17.47 11.23
C ASP A 100 -32.82 -15.99 10.96
N PHE A 101 -31.56 -15.57 11.15
CA PHE A 101 -31.08 -14.22 10.84
C PHE A 101 -30.30 -14.17 9.53
N MET A 102 -30.32 -15.24 8.73
CA MET A 102 -29.80 -15.23 7.37
C MET A 102 -30.51 -14.21 6.50
N ASP A 103 -29.77 -13.68 5.53
CA ASP A 103 -30.32 -12.79 4.52
C ASP A 103 -31.37 -13.52 3.69
N GLY A 104 -32.59 -12.97 3.64
CA GLY A 104 -33.72 -13.58 2.94
C GLY A 104 -33.51 -13.76 1.43
N ARG A 105 -32.46 -13.16 0.86
CA ARG A 105 -32.05 -13.35 -0.54
C ARG A 105 -31.37 -14.68 -0.82
N TRP A 106 -31.03 -15.46 0.23
CA TRP A 106 -30.43 -16.80 0.08
C TRP A 106 -31.37 -17.91 0.59
N PRO A 107 -32.60 -18.00 0.04
CA PRO A 107 -33.63 -18.89 0.58
C PRO A 107 -33.21 -20.35 0.53
N GLY A 108 -32.41 -20.75 -0.46
CA GLY A 108 -31.91 -22.13 -0.56
C GLY A 108 -30.99 -22.54 0.59
N VAL A 109 -30.27 -21.61 1.20
CA VAL A 109 -29.43 -21.90 2.38
C VAL A 109 -30.26 -21.80 3.66
N ALA A 110 -31.08 -20.76 3.79
CA ALA A 110 -31.92 -20.52 4.96
C ALA A 110 -32.98 -21.62 5.19
N LEU A 111 -33.57 -22.15 4.12
CA LEU A 111 -34.64 -23.15 4.22
C LEU A 111 -34.14 -24.60 4.28
N GLU A 112 -32.87 -24.86 3.94
CA GLU A 112 -32.31 -26.22 3.88
C GLU A 112 -32.47 -27.02 5.18
N PRO A 113 -32.23 -26.45 6.39
CA PRO A 113 -32.45 -27.20 7.63
C PRO A 113 -33.91 -27.62 7.82
N LYS A 114 -34.87 -26.75 7.45
CA LYS A 114 -36.31 -27.02 7.57
C LYS A 114 -36.74 -28.14 6.63
N GLU A 115 -36.24 -28.16 5.40
CA GLU A 115 -36.49 -29.23 4.44
C GLU A 115 -35.93 -30.56 4.93
N ARG A 116 -34.68 -30.57 5.41
CA ARG A 116 -34.04 -31.76 6.00
C ARG A 116 -34.79 -32.31 7.21
N ILE A 117 -35.27 -31.44 8.11
CA ILE A 117 -36.08 -31.85 9.27
C ILE A 117 -37.38 -32.51 8.80
N THR A 118 -38.05 -31.94 7.79
CA THR A 118 -39.29 -32.49 7.23
C THR A 118 -39.06 -33.90 6.66
N GLU A 119 -37.92 -34.13 5.99
CA GLU A 119 -37.56 -35.46 5.50
C GLU A 119 -37.28 -36.47 6.62
N VAL A 120 -36.57 -36.06 7.67
CA VAL A 120 -36.30 -36.92 8.84
C VAL A 120 -37.61 -37.34 9.50
N PHE A 121 -38.54 -36.42 9.71
CA PHE A 121 -39.85 -36.75 10.28
C PHE A 121 -40.69 -37.64 9.36
N LYS A 122 -40.67 -37.44 8.03
CA LYS A 122 -41.35 -38.32 7.08
C LYS A 122 -40.83 -39.76 7.13
N ARG A 123 -39.51 -39.95 7.31
CA ARG A 123 -38.91 -41.29 7.46
C ARG A 123 -39.29 -41.92 8.79
N ARG A 124 -39.28 -41.13 9.87
CA ARG A 124 -39.60 -41.63 11.21
C ARG A 124 -41.08 -41.91 11.42
N ALA A 125 -41.99 -41.18 10.77
CA ALA A 125 -43.42 -41.47 10.81
C ALA A 125 -43.80 -42.85 10.20
N LYS A 126 -42.90 -43.45 9.42
CA LYS A 126 -43.06 -44.82 8.88
C LYS A 126 -42.55 -45.91 9.84
N ALA A 127 -41.78 -45.54 10.86
CA ALA A 127 -41.35 -46.42 11.95
C ALA A 127 -42.22 -46.13 13.18
N GLU A 128 -42.53 -47.12 14.01
CA GLU A 128 -43.31 -46.88 15.24
C GLU A 128 -42.60 -45.81 16.10
N SER A 129 -43.26 -44.67 16.32
CA SER A 129 -42.59 -43.49 16.91
C SER A 129 -42.43 -43.66 18.43
N GLN A 130 -41.22 -43.94 18.87
CA GLN A 130 -40.82 -43.78 20.27
C GLN A 130 -40.42 -42.31 20.50
N PHE A 131 -40.82 -41.78 21.66
CA PHE A 131 -40.34 -40.48 22.16
C PHE A 131 -38.84 -40.59 22.50
N GLY A 132 -38.07 -39.49 22.46
CA GLY A 132 -36.59 -39.52 22.44
C GLY A 132 -35.96 -39.31 21.06
N GLY A 133 -36.74 -38.80 20.11
CA GLY A 133 -36.30 -38.51 18.74
C GLY A 133 -36.01 -37.05 18.42
N ASP A 134 -36.19 -36.19 19.41
CA ASP A 134 -36.05 -34.74 19.38
C ASP A 134 -34.62 -34.28 19.05
N TYR A 135 -33.60 -35.04 19.48
CA TYR A 135 -32.19 -34.74 19.18
C TYR A 135 -31.89 -34.62 17.68
N CYS A 136 -32.65 -35.32 16.82
CA CYS A 136 -32.45 -35.27 15.37
C CYS A 136 -32.61 -33.84 14.82
N VAL A 137 -33.49 -33.03 15.41
CA VAL A 137 -33.71 -31.64 14.97
C VAL A 137 -32.48 -30.79 15.27
N HIS A 138 -31.87 -30.94 16.44
CA HIS A 138 -30.60 -30.30 16.78
C HIS A 138 -29.47 -30.75 15.86
N LEU A 139 -29.34 -32.06 15.61
CA LEU A 139 -28.33 -32.61 14.71
C LEU A 139 -28.45 -32.10 13.27
N VAL A 140 -29.66 -31.89 12.75
CA VAL A 140 -29.83 -31.31 11.41
C VAL A 140 -29.23 -29.90 11.36
N TYR A 141 -29.57 -29.03 12.30
CA TYR A 141 -29.00 -27.67 12.35
C TYR A 141 -27.49 -27.66 12.54
N LEU A 142 -26.97 -28.49 13.46
CA LEU A 142 -25.53 -28.57 13.72
C LEU A 142 -24.76 -29.14 12.53
N SER A 143 -25.27 -30.18 11.87
CA SER A 143 -24.65 -30.74 10.66
C SER A 143 -24.73 -29.79 9.45
N SER A 144 -25.82 -29.04 9.28
CA SER A 144 -25.92 -27.98 8.27
C SER A 144 -24.89 -26.89 8.53
N ALA A 145 -24.76 -26.42 9.78
CA ALA A 145 -23.75 -25.43 10.16
C ALA A 145 -22.33 -25.93 9.90
N ALA A 146 -22.00 -27.17 10.31
CA ALA A 146 -20.70 -27.77 10.06
C ALA A 146 -20.37 -27.79 8.55
N ARG A 147 -21.33 -28.18 7.70
CA ARG A 147 -21.19 -28.15 6.23
C ARG A 147 -20.93 -26.75 5.69
N TRP A 148 -21.68 -25.74 6.15
CA TRP A 148 -21.47 -24.35 5.72
C TRP A 148 -20.10 -23.80 6.13
N TRP A 149 -19.63 -24.17 7.32
CA TRP A 149 -18.28 -23.87 7.79
C TRP A 149 -17.21 -24.51 6.91
N THR A 150 -17.32 -25.82 6.62
CA THR A 150 -16.39 -26.52 5.73
C THR A 150 -16.31 -25.86 4.35
N ASN A 151 -17.45 -25.54 3.74
CA ASN A 151 -17.49 -24.88 2.43
C ASN A 151 -16.84 -23.49 2.45
N SER A 152 -17.10 -22.71 3.50
CA SER A 152 -16.52 -21.38 3.69
C SER A 152 -15.00 -21.45 3.86
N LEU A 153 -14.50 -22.38 4.67
CA LEU A 153 -13.06 -22.57 4.88
C LEU A 153 -12.36 -23.07 3.60
N ASN A 154 -13.00 -23.97 2.84
CA ASN A 154 -12.48 -24.40 1.54
C ASN A 154 -12.34 -23.22 0.58
N SER A 155 -13.33 -22.32 0.53
CA SER A 155 -13.24 -21.11 -0.32
C SER A 155 -12.08 -20.21 0.11
N VAL A 156 -11.85 -20.05 1.42
CA VAL A 156 -10.68 -19.31 1.93
C VAL A 156 -9.38 -19.99 1.52
N ASN A 157 -9.30 -21.32 1.60
CA ASN A 157 -8.12 -22.07 1.19
C ASN A 157 -7.78 -21.87 -0.29
N GLU A 158 -8.77 -22.00 -1.19
CA GLU A 158 -8.58 -21.76 -2.62
C GLU A 158 -8.08 -20.33 -2.89
N GLN A 159 -8.65 -19.34 -2.20
CA GLN A 159 -8.20 -17.96 -2.30
C GLN A 159 -6.75 -17.76 -1.82
N LEU A 160 -6.35 -18.42 -0.73
CA LEU A 160 -4.98 -18.38 -0.23
C LEU A 160 -4.01 -19.08 -1.18
N ILE A 161 -4.41 -20.18 -1.83
CA ILE A 161 -3.62 -20.85 -2.88
C ILE A 161 -3.39 -19.89 -4.06
N ALA A 162 -4.42 -19.18 -4.51
CA ALA A 162 -4.30 -18.20 -5.59
C ALA A 162 -3.33 -17.06 -5.24
N TYR A 163 -3.41 -16.52 -4.02
CA TYR A 163 -2.48 -15.48 -3.55
C TYR A 163 -1.05 -15.99 -3.39
N GLU A 164 -0.86 -17.22 -2.91
CA GLU A 164 0.44 -17.86 -2.81
C GLU A 164 1.09 -18.02 -4.19
N GLN A 165 0.37 -18.59 -5.16
CA GLN A 165 0.86 -18.76 -6.54
C GLN A 165 1.23 -17.43 -7.18
N LYS A 166 0.35 -16.42 -7.05
CA LYS A 166 0.61 -15.09 -7.58
C LYS A 166 1.89 -14.50 -6.98
N LEU A 167 2.10 -14.65 -5.68
CA LEU A 167 3.27 -14.12 -5.00
C LEU A 167 4.56 -14.88 -5.36
N GLN A 168 4.49 -16.20 -5.56
CA GLN A 168 5.64 -17.00 -6.03
C GLN A 168 6.09 -16.58 -7.42
N ILE A 169 5.14 -16.41 -8.37
CA ILE A 169 5.44 -15.90 -9.71
C ILE A 169 6.14 -14.55 -9.64
N GLU A 170 5.65 -13.66 -8.78
CA GLU A 170 6.30 -12.38 -8.58
C GLU A 170 7.69 -12.57 -8.01
N LEU A 171 7.89 -13.34 -6.93
CA LEU A 171 9.19 -13.62 -6.31
C LEU A 171 10.24 -14.11 -7.31
N ASP A 172 9.87 -14.99 -8.24
CA ASP A 172 10.75 -15.53 -9.27
C ASP A 172 11.08 -14.51 -10.38
N SER A 173 10.32 -13.42 -10.49
CA SER A 173 10.60 -12.36 -11.46
C SER A 173 11.77 -11.47 -11.03
N ASP A 174 12.65 -11.14 -11.98
CA ASP A 174 13.79 -10.24 -11.79
C ASP A 174 13.42 -8.76 -11.64
N GLY A 175 12.18 -8.39 -12.01
CA GLY A 175 11.67 -7.02 -11.92
C GLY A 175 11.17 -6.60 -10.54
N THR A 176 10.79 -5.33 -10.39
CA THR A 176 10.05 -4.86 -9.22
C THR A 176 8.57 -5.14 -9.40
N THR A 177 7.91 -5.71 -8.38
CA THR A 177 6.45 -5.80 -8.36
C THR A 177 5.82 -4.41 -8.29
N PRO A 178 4.74 -4.13 -9.02
CA PRO A 178 3.97 -2.90 -8.83
C PRO A 178 3.42 -2.77 -7.41
N GLU A 179 3.52 -1.59 -6.82
CA GLU A 179 3.13 -1.31 -5.43
C GLU A 179 1.64 -1.63 -5.15
N HIS A 180 0.76 -1.34 -6.12
CA HIS A 180 -0.68 -1.62 -5.98
C HIS A 180 -0.99 -3.12 -5.84
N VAL A 181 -0.16 -4.00 -6.42
CA VAL A 181 -0.32 -5.47 -6.28
C VAL A 181 0.05 -5.89 -4.86
N LEU A 182 1.19 -5.43 -4.34
CA LEU A 182 1.68 -5.77 -3.00
C LEU A 182 0.75 -5.22 -1.91
N THR A 183 0.31 -3.96 -2.04
CA THR A 183 -0.62 -3.34 -1.09
C THR A 183 -2.01 -3.98 -1.16
N GLY A 184 -2.47 -4.37 -2.35
CA GLY A 184 -3.71 -5.12 -2.54
C GLY A 184 -3.67 -6.49 -1.84
N LEU A 185 -2.60 -7.27 -2.07
CA LEU A 185 -2.37 -8.56 -1.41
C LEU A 185 -2.26 -8.41 0.10
N SER A 186 -1.50 -7.42 0.58
CA SER A 186 -1.37 -7.13 2.02
C SER A 186 -2.74 -6.90 2.67
N ARG A 187 -3.56 -6.01 2.10
CA ARG A 187 -4.90 -5.72 2.61
C ARG A 187 -5.79 -6.96 2.63
N ALA A 188 -5.77 -7.75 1.54
CA ALA A 188 -6.57 -8.96 1.43
C ALA A 188 -6.15 -10.04 2.45
N LEU A 189 -4.84 -10.28 2.61
CA LEU A 189 -4.32 -11.26 3.57
C LEU A 189 -4.59 -10.85 5.02
N HIS A 190 -4.45 -9.56 5.36
CA HIS A 190 -4.81 -9.06 6.69
C HIS A 190 -6.31 -9.15 6.97
N SER A 191 -7.16 -8.92 5.96
CA SER A 191 -8.59 -9.15 6.05
C SER A 191 -8.90 -10.63 6.32
N ILE A 192 -8.31 -11.56 5.54
CA ILE A 192 -8.47 -13.00 5.77
C ILE A 192 -8.01 -13.41 7.17
N ALA A 193 -6.86 -12.90 7.64
CA ALA A 193 -6.33 -13.19 8.97
C ALA A 193 -7.31 -12.78 10.09
N ALA A 194 -7.86 -11.57 10.02
CA ALA A 194 -8.84 -11.09 11.00
C ALA A 194 -10.14 -11.92 11.00
N HIS A 195 -10.59 -12.33 9.80
CA HIS A 195 -11.74 -13.22 9.66
C HIS A 195 -11.47 -14.62 10.24
N LEU A 196 -10.30 -15.21 9.97
CA LEU A 196 -9.93 -16.52 10.50
C LEU A 196 -9.88 -16.54 12.03
N GLN A 197 -9.35 -15.49 12.66
CA GLN A 197 -9.39 -15.35 14.13
C GLN A 197 -10.82 -15.37 14.68
N ARG A 198 -11.75 -14.70 13.99
CA ARG A 198 -13.16 -14.76 14.34
C ARG A 198 -13.76 -16.14 14.10
N TYR A 199 -13.41 -16.80 13.00
CA TYR A 199 -13.88 -18.14 12.65
C TYR A 199 -13.45 -19.16 13.70
N LEU A 200 -12.20 -19.09 14.18
CA LEU A 200 -11.71 -19.93 15.27
C LEU A 200 -12.55 -19.79 16.54
N SER A 201 -12.90 -18.56 16.90
CA SER A 201 -13.74 -18.26 18.07
C SER A 201 -15.17 -18.78 17.91
N GLU A 202 -15.75 -18.63 16.72
CA GLU A 202 -17.11 -19.10 16.40
C GLU A 202 -17.19 -20.64 16.35
N LEU A 203 -16.19 -21.30 15.76
CA LEU A 203 -16.09 -22.77 15.73
C LEU A 203 -15.90 -23.34 17.14
N LYS A 204 -15.11 -22.68 18.00
CA LYS A 204 -14.98 -23.07 19.41
C LYS A 204 -16.30 -22.94 20.19
N SER A 205 -17.08 -21.90 19.89
CA SER A 205 -18.44 -21.76 20.45
C SER A 205 -19.33 -22.91 19.96
N LEU A 206 -19.26 -23.27 18.68
CA LEU A 206 -20.01 -24.38 18.08
C LEU A 206 -19.65 -25.73 18.72
N GLN A 207 -18.36 -26.04 18.92
CA GLN A 207 -17.92 -27.26 19.61
C GLN A 207 -18.59 -27.39 20.97
N ALA A 208 -18.55 -26.31 21.75
CA ALA A 208 -19.08 -26.36 23.09
C ALA A 208 -20.62 -26.31 23.15
N ILE A 209 -21.31 -25.83 22.10
CA ILE A 209 -22.76 -26.07 21.93
C ILE A 209 -23.04 -27.56 21.74
N VAL A 210 -22.28 -28.26 20.89
CA VAL A 210 -22.47 -29.70 20.62
C VAL A 210 -22.25 -30.52 21.90
N ILE A 211 -21.20 -30.20 22.66
CA ILE A 211 -20.89 -30.88 23.94
C ILE A 211 -22.01 -30.67 24.96
N GLU A 212 -22.49 -29.43 25.13
CA GLU A 212 -23.56 -29.12 26.08
C GLU A 212 -24.88 -29.80 25.68
N LEU A 213 -25.27 -29.79 24.40
CA LEU A 213 -26.48 -30.48 23.95
C LEU A 213 -26.39 -31.99 24.14
N SER A 214 -25.23 -32.59 23.92
CA SER A 214 -25.02 -34.02 24.19
C SER A 214 -25.13 -34.35 25.68
N THR A 215 -24.65 -33.46 26.55
CA THR A 215 -24.71 -33.63 28.01
C THR A 215 -26.11 -33.39 28.53
N ASP A 216 -26.78 -32.33 28.08
CA ASP A 216 -28.17 -32.02 28.43
C ASP A 216 -29.08 -33.19 28.01
N TYR A 217 -28.90 -33.74 26.81
CA TYR A 217 -29.76 -34.82 26.30
C TYR A 217 -29.80 -36.04 27.23
N SER A 218 -28.65 -36.49 27.74
CA SER A 218 -28.59 -37.64 28.64
C SER A 218 -29.27 -37.35 29.98
N THR A 219 -29.18 -36.11 30.48
CA THR A 219 -29.87 -35.70 31.72
C THR A 219 -31.38 -35.58 31.55
N VAL A 220 -31.85 -35.07 30.40
CA VAL A 220 -33.28 -34.89 30.12
C VAL A 220 -33.99 -36.24 29.99
N HIS A 221 -33.32 -37.21 29.36
CA HIS A 221 -33.90 -38.54 29.06
C HIS A 221 -33.48 -39.63 30.06
N GLU A 222 -32.89 -39.27 31.21
CA GLU A 222 -32.39 -40.22 32.22
C GLU A 222 -33.44 -41.25 32.66
N ARG A 223 -34.70 -40.83 32.84
CA ARG A 223 -35.83 -41.70 33.21
C ARG A 223 -36.17 -42.72 32.11
N GLU A 224 -36.11 -42.30 30.85
CA GLU A 224 -36.42 -43.15 29.70
C GLU A 224 -35.28 -44.14 29.40
N ILE A 225 -34.04 -43.68 29.59
CA ILE A 225 -32.84 -44.53 29.56
C ILE A 225 -32.97 -45.65 30.60
N SER A 226 -33.36 -45.30 31.82
CA SER A 226 -33.60 -46.25 32.91
C SER A 226 -34.76 -47.23 32.62
N ALA A 227 -35.70 -46.83 31.76
CA ALA A 227 -36.84 -47.64 31.34
C ALA A 227 -36.57 -48.53 30.10
N GLY A 228 -35.33 -48.57 29.60
CA GLY A 228 -34.91 -49.46 28.50
C GLY A 228 -34.71 -48.78 27.14
N ALA A 229 -34.85 -47.45 27.03
CA ALA A 229 -34.61 -46.69 25.78
C ALA A 229 -33.11 -46.44 25.49
N VAL A 230 -32.23 -47.38 25.85
CA VAL A 230 -30.76 -47.22 25.79
C VAL A 230 -30.29 -47.00 24.35
N GLY A 231 -30.94 -47.64 23.36
CA GLY A 231 -30.58 -47.52 21.94
C GLY A 231 -30.71 -46.11 21.36
N ASP A 232 -31.76 -45.36 21.73
CA ASP A 232 -31.96 -44.00 21.26
C ASP A 232 -30.93 -43.02 21.86
N CYS A 233 -30.54 -43.24 23.12
CA CYS A 233 -29.49 -42.45 23.76
C CYS A 233 -28.12 -42.70 23.15
N GLU A 234 -27.77 -43.95 22.87
CA GLU A 234 -26.54 -44.26 22.14
C GLU A 234 -26.53 -43.64 20.75
N GLN A 235 -27.65 -43.69 20.04
CA GLN A 235 -27.77 -43.11 18.70
C GLN A 235 -27.63 -41.59 18.73
N ALA A 236 -28.24 -40.91 19.72
CA ALA A 236 -28.09 -39.48 19.93
C ALA A 236 -26.63 -39.11 20.23
N ALA A 237 -25.99 -39.82 21.16
CA ALA A 237 -24.58 -39.60 21.51
C ALA A 237 -23.65 -39.80 20.32
N ARG A 238 -23.85 -40.86 19.52
CA ARG A 238 -23.09 -41.09 18.27
C ARG A 238 -23.28 -39.93 17.28
N GLY A 239 -24.51 -39.45 17.12
CA GLY A 239 -24.80 -38.32 16.24
C GLY A 239 -24.10 -37.03 16.69
N TYR A 240 -24.15 -36.69 17.97
CA TYR A 240 -23.46 -35.51 18.50
C TYR A 240 -21.94 -35.64 18.39
N ASN A 241 -21.38 -36.81 18.72
CA ASN A 241 -19.94 -37.07 18.58
C ASN A 241 -19.48 -36.97 17.12
N GLN A 242 -20.28 -37.44 16.17
CA GLN A 242 -19.97 -37.31 14.74
C GLN A 242 -19.92 -35.83 14.33
N VAL A 243 -20.90 -35.03 14.73
CA VAL A 243 -20.91 -33.59 14.40
C VAL A 243 -19.79 -32.85 15.13
N LEU A 244 -19.51 -33.19 16.39
CA LEU A 244 -18.40 -32.63 17.15
C LEU A 244 -17.08 -32.87 16.42
N SER A 245 -16.82 -34.11 15.98
CA SER A 245 -15.63 -34.46 15.21
C SER A 245 -15.52 -33.65 13.91
N GLN A 246 -16.63 -33.41 13.20
CA GLN A 246 -16.64 -32.54 12.02
C GLN A 246 -16.30 -31.09 12.35
N VAL A 247 -16.83 -30.55 13.45
CA VAL A 247 -16.56 -29.17 13.88
C VAL A 247 -15.11 -29.03 14.39
N GLU A 248 -14.58 -30.03 15.07
CA GLU A 248 -13.16 -30.10 15.48
C GLU A 248 -12.23 -30.14 14.26
N ALA A 249 -12.56 -30.96 13.26
CA ALA A 249 -11.82 -30.98 12.00
C ALA A 249 -11.85 -29.62 11.29
N ALA A 250 -13.02 -28.96 11.23
CA ALA A 250 -13.14 -27.61 10.66
C ALA A 250 -12.34 -26.57 11.46
N HIS A 251 -12.32 -26.68 12.80
CA HIS A 251 -11.48 -25.82 13.65
C HIS A 251 -9.99 -26.04 13.40
N GLY A 252 -9.55 -27.30 13.34
CA GLY A 252 -8.18 -27.66 13.00
C GLY A 252 -7.76 -27.10 11.63
N PHE A 253 -8.62 -27.25 10.63
CA PHE A 253 -8.39 -26.67 9.31
C PHE A 253 -8.30 -25.14 9.34
N ALA A 254 -9.17 -24.45 10.10
CA ALA A 254 -9.06 -23.01 10.27
C ALA A 254 -7.74 -22.56 10.92
N VAL A 255 -7.19 -23.35 11.87
CA VAL A 255 -5.86 -23.11 12.46
C VAL A 255 -4.76 -23.28 11.40
N GLU A 256 -4.86 -24.29 10.55
CA GLU A 256 -3.93 -24.48 9.42
C GLU A 256 -3.98 -23.31 8.44
N LEU A 257 -5.17 -22.82 8.11
CA LEU A 257 -5.35 -21.65 7.23
C LEU A 257 -4.81 -20.36 7.87
N GLU A 258 -4.91 -20.19 9.18
CA GLU A 258 -4.30 -19.06 9.89
C GLU A 258 -2.77 -19.09 9.72
N LYS A 259 -2.15 -20.26 9.96
CA LYS A 259 -0.72 -20.46 9.75
C LYS A 259 -0.32 -20.25 8.29
N LYS A 260 -1.10 -20.77 7.34
CA LYS A 260 -0.87 -20.54 5.90
C LYS A 260 -0.92 -19.05 5.56
N THR A 261 -1.89 -18.31 6.10
CA THR A 261 -2.00 -16.86 5.91
C THR A 261 -0.77 -16.13 6.47
N GLN A 262 -0.28 -16.52 7.65
CA GLN A 262 0.95 -15.97 8.24
C GLN A 262 2.19 -16.24 7.37
N ASN A 263 2.31 -17.46 6.82
CA ASN A 263 3.40 -17.81 5.91
C ASN A 263 3.38 -16.96 4.63
N ILE A 264 2.20 -16.79 4.02
CA ILE A 264 2.05 -15.96 2.82
C ILE A 264 2.34 -14.48 3.13
N LEU A 265 1.92 -13.97 4.30
CA LEU A 265 2.30 -12.63 4.76
C LEU A 265 3.82 -12.49 4.90
N ALA A 266 4.51 -13.48 5.47
CA ALA A 266 5.97 -13.46 5.57
C ALA A 266 6.66 -13.43 4.19
N LEU A 267 6.17 -14.24 3.24
CA LEU A 267 6.63 -14.18 1.85
C LEU A 267 6.37 -12.79 1.22
N LEU A 268 5.22 -12.18 1.51
CA LEU A 268 4.87 -10.87 0.98
C LEU A 268 5.82 -9.79 1.53
N PHE A 269 6.10 -9.83 2.83
CA PHE A 269 7.07 -8.91 3.44
C PHE A 269 8.47 -9.09 2.86
N ASN A 270 8.90 -10.33 2.65
CA ASN A 270 10.16 -10.62 1.96
C ASN A 270 10.17 -9.99 0.55
N ARG A 271 9.09 -10.15 -0.23
CA ARG A 271 8.98 -9.52 -1.57
C ARG A 271 9.02 -7.99 -1.50
N ILE A 272 8.32 -7.38 -0.54
CA ILE A 272 8.34 -5.91 -0.34
C ILE A 272 9.77 -5.43 -0.05
N GLN A 273 10.51 -6.17 0.77
CA GLN A 273 11.90 -5.85 1.08
C GLN A 273 12.81 -5.97 -0.15
N ILE A 274 12.74 -7.09 -0.89
CA ILE A 274 13.50 -7.28 -2.14
C ILE A 274 13.22 -6.14 -3.13
N ASN A 275 11.95 -5.76 -3.28
CA ASN A 275 11.55 -4.65 -4.14
C ASN A 275 12.22 -3.33 -3.74
N SER A 276 12.23 -3.04 -2.44
CA SER A 276 12.81 -1.82 -1.89
C SER A 276 14.32 -1.78 -2.09
N ASP A 277 15.00 -2.91 -1.87
CA ASP A 277 16.44 -3.05 -2.09
C ASP A 277 16.80 -2.88 -3.58
N ARG A 278 16.02 -3.48 -4.49
CA ARG A 278 16.20 -3.30 -5.94
C ARG A 278 16.05 -1.83 -6.35
N LEU A 279 15.04 -1.13 -5.81
CA LEU A 279 14.84 0.29 -6.07
C LEU A 279 15.98 1.14 -5.52
N LEU A 280 16.49 0.81 -4.33
CA LEU A 280 17.63 1.51 -3.72
C LEU A 280 18.89 1.37 -4.58
N VAL A 281 19.18 0.16 -5.06
CA VAL A 281 20.32 -0.09 -5.97
C VAL A 281 20.16 0.67 -7.27
N ALA A 282 18.97 0.62 -7.90
CA ALA A 282 18.69 1.34 -9.14
C ALA A 282 18.85 2.87 -8.98
N ASN A 283 18.33 3.43 -7.89
CA ASN A 283 18.49 4.85 -7.56
C ASN A 283 19.96 5.21 -7.30
N GLY A 284 20.72 4.33 -6.62
CA GLY A 284 22.15 4.50 -6.40
C GLY A 284 22.94 4.53 -7.71
N GLN A 285 22.65 3.62 -8.64
CA GLN A 285 23.27 3.60 -9.97
C GLN A 285 22.93 4.84 -10.80
N ALA A 286 21.66 5.27 -10.78
CA ALA A 286 21.23 6.50 -11.43
C ALA A 286 21.95 7.73 -10.86
N MET A 287 22.07 7.81 -9.53
CA MET A 287 22.81 8.88 -8.86
C MET A 287 24.30 8.87 -9.24
N GLN A 288 24.93 7.70 -9.31
CA GLN A 288 26.32 7.58 -9.77
C GLN A 288 26.50 8.04 -11.22
N ALA A 289 25.57 7.70 -12.11
CA ALA A 289 25.60 8.16 -13.50
C ALA A 289 25.47 9.70 -13.59
N ILE A 290 24.55 10.29 -12.82
CA ILE A 290 24.39 11.74 -12.73
C ILE A 290 25.67 12.39 -12.19
N LEU A 291 26.24 11.87 -11.09
CA LEU A 291 27.48 12.39 -10.52
C LEU A 291 28.64 12.33 -11.52
N LYS A 292 28.74 11.25 -12.30
CA LYS A 292 29.76 11.12 -13.35
C LYS A 292 29.56 12.14 -14.47
N ALA A 293 28.32 12.35 -14.91
CA ALA A 293 28.00 13.39 -15.90
C ALA A 293 28.34 14.80 -15.36
N MET A 294 27.97 15.11 -14.12
CA MET A 294 28.29 16.38 -13.47
C MET A 294 29.80 16.60 -13.33
N GLN A 295 30.58 15.57 -13.02
CA GLN A 295 32.05 15.66 -12.98
C GLN A 295 32.65 15.93 -14.36
N GLN A 296 32.11 15.29 -15.41
CA GLN A 296 32.53 15.54 -16.78
C GLN A 296 32.22 16.98 -17.19
N ASP A 297 31.01 17.46 -16.93
CA ASP A 297 30.59 18.83 -17.21
C ASP A 297 31.44 19.85 -16.45
N ALA A 298 31.72 19.62 -15.16
CA ALA A 298 32.61 20.46 -14.38
C ALA A 298 34.04 20.49 -14.95
N SER A 299 34.54 19.35 -15.44
CA SER A 299 35.86 19.26 -16.07
C SER A 299 35.91 19.99 -17.42
N LEU A 300 34.85 19.91 -18.22
CA LEU A 300 34.71 20.64 -19.49
C LEU A 300 34.60 22.14 -19.23
N GLY A 301 33.77 22.55 -18.28
CA GLY A 301 33.65 23.95 -17.84
C GLY A 301 35.00 24.51 -17.38
N ARG A 302 35.80 23.74 -16.65
CA ARG A 302 37.15 24.14 -16.25
C ARG A 302 38.10 24.31 -17.43
N LYS A 303 38.02 23.42 -18.44
CA LYS A 303 38.81 23.55 -19.68
C LYS A 303 38.38 24.79 -20.48
N MET A 304 37.08 24.99 -20.66
CA MET A 304 36.53 26.17 -21.34
C MET A 304 36.93 27.47 -20.64
N ALA A 305 36.91 27.51 -19.31
CA ALA A 305 37.37 28.68 -18.55
C ALA A 305 38.88 28.95 -18.77
N LYS A 306 39.70 27.89 -18.82
CA LYS A 306 41.13 28.01 -19.13
C LYS A 306 41.37 28.51 -20.56
N GLU A 307 40.66 27.95 -21.54
CA GLU A 307 40.73 28.36 -22.95
C GLU A 307 40.25 29.81 -23.14
N SER A 308 39.17 30.20 -22.45
CA SER A 308 38.67 31.58 -22.44
C SER A 308 39.69 32.53 -21.81
N HIS A 309 40.36 32.12 -20.74
CA HIS A 309 41.43 32.91 -20.13
C HIS A 309 42.64 33.06 -21.06
N THR A 310 43.06 32.00 -21.76
CA THR A 310 44.15 32.11 -22.75
C THR A 310 43.75 32.98 -23.92
N LEU A 311 42.52 32.85 -24.42
CA LEU A 311 41.98 33.71 -25.48
C LEU A 311 41.96 35.18 -25.03
N ALA A 312 41.51 35.48 -23.81
CA ALA A 312 41.53 36.84 -23.27
C ALA A 312 42.97 37.41 -23.16
N GLN A 313 43.95 36.57 -22.79
CA GLN A 313 45.35 36.98 -22.77
C GLN A 313 45.91 37.27 -24.18
N GLU A 314 45.57 36.45 -25.17
CA GLU A 314 45.97 36.67 -26.56
C GLU A 314 45.30 37.93 -27.14
N MET A 315 44.00 38.11 -26.91
CA MET A 315 43.28 39.34 -27.28
C MET A 315 43.89 40.57 -26.61
N LYS A 316 44.36 40.48 -25.36
CA LYS A 316 45.06 41.58 -24.69
C LYS A 316 46.38 41.91 -25.39
N LYS A 317 47.16 40.90 -25.80
CA LYS A 317 48.41 41.11 -26.56
C LYS A 317 48.14 41.74 -27.93
N ASP A 318 47.15 41.22 -28.65
CA ASP A 318 46.73 41.77 -29.95
C ASP A 318 46.23 43.21 -29.82
N SER A 319 45.46 43.51 -28.77
CA SER A 319 45.04 44.87 -28.43
C SER A 319 46.23 45.81 -28.15
N VAL A 320 47.32 45.32 -27.55
CA VAL A 320 48.55 46.10 -27.35
C VAL A 320 49.27 46.36 -28.67
N ALA A 321 49.36 45.36 -29.55
CA ALA A 321 49.94 45.52 -30.88
C ALA A 321 49.13 46.54 -31.71
N MET A 322 47.80 46.43 -31.72
CA MET A 322 46.90 47.36 -32.40
C MET A 322 47.06 48.80 -31.88
N LYS A 323 47.14 48.98 -30.56
CA LYS A 323 47.44 50.29 -29.95
C LYS A 323 48.78 50.84 -30.41
N THR A 324 49.79 49.98 -30.57
CA THR A 324 51.13 50.40 -31.02
C THR A 324 51.09 50.85 -32.48
N ILE A 325 50.43 50.10 -33.37
CA ILE A 325 50.24 50.50 -34.79
C ILE A 325 49.49 51.83 -34.88
N ALA A 326 48.44 52.02 -34.09
CA ALA A 326 47.70 53.27 -34.03
C ALA A 326 48.58 54.46 -33.58
N ILE A 327 49.46 54.25 -32.60
CA ILE A 327 50.41 55.27 -32.15
C ILE A 327 51.44 55.59 -33.25
N VAL A 328 51.98 54.57 -33.92
CA VAL A 328 52.96 54.73 -35.01
C VAL A 328 52.34 55.48 -36.19
N THR A 329 51.14 55.09 -36.63
CA THR A 329 50.41 55.80 -37.69
C THR A 329 50.13 57.25 -37.30
N MET A 330 49.72 57.52 -36.05
CA MET A 330 49.53 58.88 -35.56
C MET A 330 50.82 59.72 -35.54
N PHE A 331 51.99 59.09 -35.42
CA PHE A 331 53.30 59.76 -35.51
C PHE A 331 53.70 60.08 -36.95
N PHE A 332 53.46 59.16 -37.90
CA PHE A 332 53.87 59.35 -39.31
C PHE A 332 52.87 60.14 -40.15
N LEU A 333 51.57 60.10 -39.82
CA LEU A 333 50.51 60.77 -40.58
C LEU A 333 50.78 62.28 -40.77
N PRO A 334 51.18 63.06 -39.73
CA PRO A 334 51.52 64.47 -39.88
C PRO A 334 52.71 64.67 -40.82
N GLY A 335 53.76 63.86 -40.66
CA GLY A 335 54.96 63.92 -41.50
C GLY A 335 54.66 63.67 -42.98
N ALA A 336 53.82 62.68 -43.27
CA ALA A 336 53.38 62.37 -44.63
C ALA A 336 52.54 63.51 -45.23
N THR A 337 51.62 64.11 -44.47
CA THR A 337 50.82 65.25 -44.95
C THR A 337 51.67 66.47 -45.28
N PHE A 338 52.68 66.81 -44.46
CA PHE A 338 53.57 67.93 -44.77
C PHE A 338 54.52 67.62 -45.92
N ALA A 339 55.01 66.39 -46.05
CA ALA A 339 55.80 65.96 -47.20
C ALA A 339 54.99 66.06 -48.50
N ALA A 340 53.72 65.65 -48.49
CA ALA A 340 52.82 65.79 -49.63
C ALA A 340 52.53 67.27 -49.95
N LEU A 341 52.26 68.10 -48.93
CA LEU A 341 52.01 69.54 -49.11
C LEU A 341 53.21 70.28 -49.70
N LEU A 342 54.43 69.95 -49.27
CA LEU A 342 55.66 70.54 -49.80
C LEU A 342 56.06 69.97 -51.17
N SER A 343 55.55 68.80 -51.55
CA SER A 343 55.76 68.18 -52.86
C SER A 343 54.75 68.63 -53.91
N MET A 344 53.73 69.42 -53.53
CA MET A 344 52.83 70.02 -54.51
C MET A 344 53.55 71.17 -55.23
N PRO A 345 53.42 71.29 -56.57
CA PRO A 345 54.12 72.31 -57.37
C PRO A 345 53.56 73.74 -57.16
N PHE A 346 52.82 73.96 -56.08
CA PHE A 346 52.28 75.27 -55.70
C PHE A 346 53.35 76.21 -55.10
N PHE A 347 54.53 75.69 -54.77
CA PHE A 347 55.64 76.42 -54.14
C PHE A 347 56.87 76.63 -55.05
N ASP A 348 56.80 76.26 -56.34
CA ASP A 348 57.91 76.42 -57.29
C ASP A 348 58.01 77.85 -57.88
N ASP A 349 56.96 78.68 -57.76
CA ASP A 349 56.86 79.97 -58.46
C ASP A 349 57.18 81.23 -57.62
N GLU A 350 57.70 81.08 -56.39
CA GLU A 350 58.18 82.22 -55.58
C GLU A 350 59.67 82.06 -55.23
N GLU A 351 60.50 83.06 -55.60
CA GLU A 351 61.97 83.15 -55.41
C GLU A 351 62.45 83.00 -53.95
N TRP A 352 61.53 82.83 -52.99
CA TRP A 352 61.80 82.74 -51.56
C TRP A 352 62.21 81.33 -51.06
N MET A 353 62.07 80.27 -51.88
CA MET A 353 62.27 78.87 -51.42
C MET A 353 63.34 78.03 -52.16
N GLY A 354 64.22 78.64 -52.96
CA GLY A 354 65.23 77.91 -53.76
C GLY A 354 66.52 77.42 -53.05
N HIS A 355 66.66 77.54 -51.73
CA HIS A 355 67.91 77.16 -51.04
C HIS A 355 67.77 75.91 -50.15
N ALA A 356 68.67 74.95 -50.36
CA ALA A 356 68.89 73.77 -49.52
C ALA A 356 69.29 74.07 -48.05
N SER A 357 69.36 75.35 -47.65
CA SER A 357 69.70 75.79 -46.28
C SER A 357 68.51 75.89 -45.33
N ARG A 358 67.26 75.68 -45.80
CA ARG A 358 66.03 75.88 -45.00
C ARG A 358 65.25 74.59 -44.67
N PHE A 359 65.93 73.44 -44.63
CA PHE A 359 65.38 72.19 -44.06
C PHE A 359 64.77 72.39 -42.65
N TRP A 360 65.20 73.44 -41.94
CA TRP A 360 64.66 73.87 -40.66
C TRP A 360 63.18 74.32 -40.68
N ILE A 361 62.65 74.85 -41.79
CA ILE A 361 61.23 75.27 -41.87
C ILE A 361 60.29 74.05 -41.86
N TRP A 362 60.68 72.97 -42.54
CA TRP A 362 59.99 71.67 -42.43
C TRP A 362 60.00 71.16 -40.99
N ALA A 363 61.13 71.29 -40.28
CA ALA A 363 61.22 70.92 -38.87
C ALA A 363 60.34 71.80 -37.96
N VAL A 364 60.27 73.11 -38.23
CA VAL A 364 59.46 74.07 -37.44
C VAL A 364 57.95 73.84 -37.57
N PHE A 365 57.45 73.32 -38.70
CA PHE A 365 56.02 73.02 -38.84
C PHE A 365 55.67 71.57 -38.46
N SER A 366 56.53 70.60 -38.78
CA SER A 366 56.28 69.19 -38.48
C SER A 366 56.36 68.87 -36.98
N VAL A 367 57.34 69.45 -36.27
CA VAL A 367 57.56 69.16 -34.84
C VAL A 367 56.40 69.63 -33.94
N PRO A 368 55.88 70.88 -34.07
CA PRO A 368 54.76 71.33 -33.25
C PRO A 368 53.46 70.59 -33.58
N THR A 369 53.24 70.24 -34.85
CA THR A 369 52.03 69.50 -35.24
C THR A 369 52.05 68.07 -34.70
N THR A 370 53.21 67.42 -34.71
CA THR A 370 53.40 66.11 -34.07
C THR A 370 53.21 66.23 -32.56
N ALA A 371 53.77 67.27 -31.93
CA ALA A 371 53.56 67.54 -30.51
C ALA A 371 52.07 67.79 -30.18
N ALA A 372 51.35 68.53 -31.02
CA ALA A 372 49.92 68.78 -30.86
C ALA A 372 49.09 67.49 -30.96
N CYS A 373 49.41 66.59 -31.90
CA CYS A 373 48.80 65.25 -31.98
C CYS A 373 49.05 64.42 -30.71
N PHE A 374 50.28 64.40 -30.20
CA PHE A 374 50.60 63.67 -28.96
C PHE A 374 49.95 64.28 -27.72
N VAL A 375 49.88 65.62 -27.62
CA VAL A 375 49.20 66.32 -26.54
C VAL A 375 47.69 66.05 -26.60
N PHE A 376 47.09 66.12 -27.79
CA PHE A 376 45.69 65.78 -28.01
C PHE A 376 45.41 64.33 -27.59
N TYR A 377 46.24 63.38 -28.02
CA TYR A 377 46.13 61.97 -27.60
C TYR A 377 46.26 61.79 -26.08
N ARG A 378 47.25 62.45 -25.44
CA ARG A 378 47.41 62.37 -23.97
C ARG A 378 46.21 62.95 -23.22
N VAL A 379 45.65 64.06 -23.69
CA VAL A 379 44.47 64.70 -23.10
C VAL A 379 43.23 63.83 -23.31
N TRP A 380 43.02 63.30 -24.52
CA TRP A 380 41.93 62.38 -24.84
C TRP A 380 42.00 61.09 -24.01
N ARG A 381 43.18 60.45 -23.94
CA ARG A 381 43.42 59.24 -23.15
C ARG A 381 43.19 59.47 -21.66
N LYS A 382 43.63 60.61 -21.10
CA LYS A 382 43.38 60.97 -19.69
C LYS A 382 41.91 61.26 -19.41
N ARG A 383 41.14 61.75 -20.39
CA ARG A 383 39.69 61.95 -20.27
C ARG A 383 38.91 60.63 -20.38
N ALA A 384 39.33 59.73 -21.26
CA ALA A 384 38.75 58.40 -21.43
C ALA A 384 39.08 57.44 -20.26
N LEU A 385 40.21 57.65 -19.56
CA LEU A 385 40.61 56.90 -18.36
C LEU A 385 40.06 57.50 -17.05
N LYS A 386 39.11 58.44 -17.08
CA LYS A 386 38.29 58.75 -15.91
C LYS A 386 37.09 57.79 -15.92
N PRO A 387 37.08 56.69 -15.14
CA PRO A 387 36.00 55.73 -15.20
C PRO A 387 34.90 56.19 -14.25
N GLY A 388 33.74 56.51 -14.82
CA GLY A 388 32.49 56.10 -14.22
C GLY A 388 32.15 54.70 -14.73
N TYR A 389 32.77 53.66 -14.17
CA TYR A 389 32.23 52.30 -14.18
C TYR A 389 33.00 51.44 -13.16
N LYS A 390 32.27 50.75 -12.30
CA LYS A 390 32.78 49.85 -11.27
C LYS A 390 33.42 48.63 -11.94
N GLU A 391 34.69 48.39 -11.67
CA GLU A 391 35.28 47.05 -11.75
C GLU A 391 34.85 46.28 -10.49
N GLU A 392 33.84 45.40 -10.64
CA GLU A 392 33.69 44.26 -9.75
C GLU A 392 34.53 43.12 -10.32
N ASP A 393 35.79 43.03 -9.86
CA ASP A 393 36.54 41.77 -9.85
C ASP A 393 36.97 41.52 -8.41
N GLY A 394 36.35 40.52 -7.79
CA GLY A 394 36.62 40.15 -6.41
C GLY A 394 35.66 39.10 -5.85
N ILE A 395 35.56 37.94 -6.48
CA ILE A 395 35.16 36.72 -5.73
C ILE A 395 36.47 36.06 -5.29
N PRO A 396 36.81 36.05 -3.98
CA PRO A 396 37.97 35.33 -3.48
C PRO A 396 37.65 33.83 -3.48
N LEU A 397 38.43 33.05 -4.21
CA LEU A 397 38.60 31.63 -3.93
C LEU A 397 39.71 31.50 -2.89
N ASP A 398 39.33 31.29 -1.64
CA ASP A 398 40.21 30.75 -0.61
C ASP A 398 39.63 29.41 -0.14
N SER A 399 40.51 28.41 -0.03
CA SER A 399 40.26 27.11 0.58
C SER A 399 41.56 26.67 1.25
N PRO A 400 41.61 25.78 2.25
CA PRO A 400 40.58 25.31 3.20
C PRO A 400 41.02 25.47 4.67
N THR A 401 40.10 25.40 5.65
CA THR A 401 40.45 25.01 7.03
C THR A 401 39.38 24.14 7.68
N THR A 402 39.87 23.01 8.17
CA THR A 402 39.25 22.01 9.03
C THR A 402 39.08 22.56 10.46
N SER A 403 37.89 22.46 11.07
CA SER A 403 37.69 21.98 12.46
C SER A 403 36.23 22.16 12.96
N SER A 404 35.61 21.04 13.35
CA SER A 404 34.75 20.82 14.54
C SER A 404 33.78 21.89 15.07
N ASN A 405 32.48 21.56 15.08
CA ASN A 405 31.57 21.57 16.25
C ASN A 405 30.20 21.00 15.82
N GLN A 406 29.72 19.84 16.31
CA GLN A 406 28.95 19.64 17.55
C GLN A 406 27.96 20.76 17.93
N GLY A 407 26.67 20.40 17.97
CA GLY A 407 25.73 20.83 19.03
C GLY A 407 24.53 21.71 18.66
N GLY A 408 23.32 21.15 18.79
CA GLY A 408 22.02 21.86 18.89
C GLY A 408 21.04 21.44 17.78
N ARG A 409 20.02 20.59 17.95
CA ARG A 409 18.99 20.41 19.00
C ARG A 409 18.08 21.62 19.19
N VAL A 410 17.02 21.70 18.37
CA VAL A 410 15.72 22.38 18.54
C VAL A 410 14.81 21.70 17.50
N SER A 411 13.58 21.23 17.71
CA SER A 411 12.68 20.99 18.84
C SER A 411 11.61 20.02 18.32
#